data_AF-A0A662UPR4-F1
#
_entry.id   AF-A0A662UPR4-F1
#
_cell.length_a   1.000
_cell.length_b   1.000
_cell.length_c   1.000
_cell.angle_alpha   90.00
_cell.angle_beta   90.00
_cell.angle_gamma   90.00
#
_symmetry.space_group_name_H-M   'P 1'
#
loop_
_entity.id
_entity.type
_entity.pdbx_description
1 polymer ?
#
loop_
_entity_poly.entity_id
_entity_poly.type
_entity_poly.pdbx_seq_one_letter_code
_entity_poly.pdbx_strand_id
1 'polypeptide(L)'
;MNKDQVIGWGLLAVSAVIIAVYTWLVWFPIWTGLDLVLLKLTGTIAVIAVFGILGWIGYTLATTPPPKPIEEIEKEIEEEIKKLEEEAKKESREAPVEKKEKTET
;
A
#
# COMPACT_ATOMS: atom_id res chain seq x y z
N MET A 1 24.62 18.66 12.31
CA MET A 1 23.74 18.33 11.16
C MET A 1 22.60 17.48 11.68
N ASN A 2 21.35 17.75 11.28
CA ASN A 2 20.21 16.94 11.71
C ASN A 2 20.42 15.48 11.28
N LYS A 3 20.09 14.54 12.17
CA LYS A 3 20.28 13.10 11.93
C LYS A 3 19.58 12.66 10.63
N ASP A 4 18.39 13.19 10.40
CA ASP A 4 17.60 12.92 9.20
C ASP A 4 18.25 13.47 7.92
N GLN A 5 18.93 14.62 8.03
CA GLN A 5 19.66 15.22 6.91
C GLN A 5 20.91 14.40 6.56
N VAL A 6 21.61 13.83 7.54
CA VAL A 6 22.76 12.94 7.29
C VAL A 6 22.30 11.66 6.60
N ILE A 7 21.18 11.08 7.03
CA ILE A 7 20.59 9.89 6.40
C ILE A 7 20.16 10.20 4.96
N GLY A 8 19.51 11.35 4.74
CA GLY A 8 19.12 11.80 3.41
C GLY A 8 20.32 11.98 2.47
N TRP A 9 21.38 12.68 2.92
CA TRP A 9 22.60 12.84 2.14
C TRP A 9 23.35 11.53 1.91
N GLY A 10 23.35 10.63 2.89
CA GLY A 10 23.92 9.29 2.74
C GLY A 10 23.20 8.49 1.66
N LEU A 11 21.86 8.48 1.67
CA LEU A 11 21.06 7.79 0.65
C LEU A 11 21.25 8.41 -0.75
N LEU A 12 21.32 9.74 -0.83
CA LEU A 12 21.58 10.44 -2.08
C LEU A 12 22.96 10.08 -2.63
N ALA A 13 24.01 10.13 -1.79
CA ALA A 13 25.36 9.79 -2.22
C ALA A 13 25.46 8.33 -2.70
N VAL A 14 24.87 7.38 -1.95
CA VAL A 14 24.85 5.96 -2.32
C VAL A 14 24.11 5.75 -3.64
N SER A 15 22.94 6.35 -3.81
CA SER A 15 22.17 6.23 -5.06
C SER A 15 22.90 6.84 -6.25
N ALA A 16 23.52 8.02 -6.08
CA ALA A 16 24.33 8.65 -7.12
C ALA A 16 25.53 7.77 -7.54
N VAL A 17 26.19 7.13 -6.57
CA VAL A 17 27.31 6.20 -6.85
C VAL A 17 26.80 4.98 -7.64
N ILE A 18 25.68 4.38 -7.24
CA ILE A 18 25.11 3.22 -7.94
C ILE A 18 24.75 3.60 -9.39
N ILE A 19 24.14 4.76 -9.60
CA ILE A 19 23.79 5.27 -10.94
C ILE A 19 25.07 5.44 -11.78
N ALA A 20 26.08 6.12 -11.24
CA ALA A 20 27.34 6.36 -11.95
C ALA A 20 28.03 5.05 -12.35
N VAL A 21 28.12 4.08 -11.43
CA VAL A 21 28.72 2.77 -11.69
C VAL A 21 27.92 1.98 -12.73
N TYR A 22 26.58 1.97 -12.63
CA TYR A 22 25.73 1.30 -13.60
C TYR A 22 25.90 1.89 -15.01
N THR A 23 25.80 3.22 -15.14
CA THR A 23 25.99 3.91 -16.42
C THR A 23 27.37 3.66 -16.99
N TRP A 24 28.41 3.69 -16.15
CA TRP A 24 29.78 3.38 -16.55
C TRP A 24 29.91 1.95 -17.09
N LEU A 25 29.35 0.96 -16.39
CA LEU A 25 29.44 -0.45 -16.77
C LEU A 25 28.72 -0.76 -18.09
N VAL A 26 27.61 -0.07 -18.37
CA VAL A 26 26.88 -0.18 -19.63
C VAL A 26 27.67 0.42 -20.80
N TRP A 27 28.35 1.55 -20.59
CA TRP A 27 29.13 2.23 -21.64
C TRP A 27 30.53 1.65 -21.84
N PHE A 28 31.13 1.09 -20.79
CA PHE A 28 32.48 0.51 -20.79
C PHE A 28 32.43 -0.94 -20.29
N PRO A 29 31.86 -1.88 -21.07
CA PRO A 29 31.77 -3.27 -20.67
C PRO A 29 33.16 -3.92 -20.61
N ILE A 30 33.46 -4.56 -19.49
CA ILE A 30 34.72 -5.30 -19.26
C ILE A 30 34.79 -6.57 -20.13
N TRP A 31 33.62 -7.17 -20.41
CA TRP A 31 33.46 -8.34 -21.27
C TRP A 31 32.49 -8.06 -22.40
N THR A 32 32.79 -8.61 -23.59
CA THR A 32 31.96 -8.48 -24.78
C THR A 32 30.55 -9.02 -24.52
N GLY A 33 29.54 -8.15 -24.62
CA GLY A 33 28.12 -8.50 -24.46
C GLY A 33 27.54 -8.34 -23.06
N LEU A 34 28.34 -7.95 -22.07
CA LEU A 34 27.86 -7.70 -20.70
C LEU A 34 26.88 -6.51 -20.66
N ASP A 35 27.17 -5.47 -21.44
CA ASP A 35 26.30 -4.31 -21.68
C ASP A 35 24.91 -4.74 -22.18
N LEU A 36 24.86 -5.61 -23.19
CA LEU A 36 23.62 -6.11 -23.76
C LEU A 36 22.85 -6.97 -22.74
N VAL A 37 23.52 -7.80 -21.95
CA VAL A 37 22.86 -8.60 -20.91
C VAL A 37 22.28 -7.71 -19.83
N LEU A 38 23.01 -6.69 -19.37
CA LEU A 38 22.53 -5.74 -18.37
C LEU A 38 21.33 -4.94 -18.87
N LEU A 39 21.39 -4.43 -20.10
CA LEU A 39 20.30 -3.68 -20.72
C LEU A 39 19.07 -4.56 -20.97
N LYS A 40 19.26 -5.80 -21.40
CA LYS A 40 18.15 -6.76 -21.54
C LYS A 40 17.51 -7.02 -20.19
N LEU A 41 18.30 -7.26 -19.15
CA LEU A 41 17.79 -7.54 -17.81
C LEU A 41 16.98 -6.37 -17.25
N THR A 42 17.54 -5.15 -17.26
CA THR A 42 16.82 -3.96 -16.75
C THR A 42 15.61 -3.61 -17.60
N GLY A 43 15.72 -3.74 -18.93
CA GLY A 43 14.60 -3.57 -19.86
C GLY A 43 13.48 -4.57 -19.60
N THR A 44 13.80 -5.86 -19.40
CA THR A 44 12.81 -6.89 -19.06
C THR A 44 12.14 -6.61 -17.72
N ILE A 45 12.89 -6.20 -16.69
CA ILE A 45 12.31 -5.82 -15.39
C ILE A 45 11.35 -4.65 -15.54
N ALA A 46 11.73 -3.61 -16.31
CA ALA A 46 10.87 -2.46 -16.57
C ALA A 46 9.57 -2.86 -17.28
N VAL A 47 9.67 -3.72 -18.30
CA VAL A 47 8.50 -4.26 -19.02
C VAL A 47 7.61 -5.08 -18.08
N ILE A 48 8.18 -5.99 -17.28
CA ILE A 48 7.43 -6.79 -16.30
C ILE A 48 6.72 -5.89 -15.28
N ALA A 49 7.35 -4.82 -14.81
CA ALA A 49 6.72 -3.89 -13.87
C ALA A 49 5.48 -3.22 -14.50
N VAL A 50 5.62 -2.70 -15.72
CA VAL A 50 4.51 -2.04 -16.44
C VAL A 50 3.37 -3.03 -16.73
N PHE A 51 3.70 -4.18 -17.33
CA PHE A 51 2.68 -5.20 -17.66
C PHE A 51 2.12 -5.89 -16.43
N GLY A 52 2.87 -5.96 -15.32
CA GLY A 52 2.38 -6.45 -14.04
C GLY A 52 1.28 -5.54 -13.49
N ILE A 53 1.46 -4.23 -13.56
CA ILE A 53 0.43 -3.25 -13.17
C ILE A 53 -0.78 -3.35 -14.10
N LEU A 54 -0.57 -3.36 -15.42
CA LEU A 54 -1.67 -3.49 -16.40
C LEU A 54 -2.43 -4.81 -16.22
N GLY A 55 -1.70 -5.91 -15.99
CA GLY A 55 -2.27 -7.22 -15.73
C GLY A 55 -3.06 -7.26 -14.43
N TRP A 56 -2.57 -6.61 -13.37
CA TRP A 56 -3.30 -6.49 -12.11
C TRP A 56 -4.60 -5.68 -12.29
N ILE A 57 -4.55 -4.55 -12.98
CA ILE A 57 -5.75 -3.75 -13.28
C ILE A 57 -6.74 -4.58 -14.12
N GLY A 58 -6.27 -5.23 -15.18
CA GLY A 58 -7.08 -6.12 -16.01
C GLY A 58 -7.69 -7.27 -15.21
N TYR A 59 -6.93 -7.85 -14.27
CA TYR A 59 -7.41 -8.89 -13.37
C TYR A 59 -8.54 -8.37 -12.46
N THR A 60 -8.37 -7.19 -11.85
CA THR A 60 -9.42 -6.60 -11.02
C THR A 60 -10.69 -6.31 -11.83
N LEU A 61 -10.58 -5.73 -13.03
CA LEU A 61 -11.74 -5.46 -13.88
C LEU A 61 -12.44 -6.72 -14.37
N ALA A 62 -11.68 -7.78 -14.67
CA ALA A 62 -12.24 -9.06 -15.11
C ALA A 62 -12.90 -9.84 -13.96
N THR A 63 -12.45 -9.63 -12.72
CA THR A 63 -12.93 -10.36 -11.54
C THR A 63 -13.89 -9.54 -10.67
N THR A 64 -14.05 -8.25 -10.93
CA THR A 64 -15.13 -7.45 -10.34
C THR A 64 -16.42 -7.66 -11.14
N PRO A 65 -17.41 -8.39 -10.60
CA PRO A 65 -18.76 -8.36 -11.16
C PRO A 65 -19.26 -6.91 -11.11
N PRO A 66 -20.06 -6.48 -12.11
CA PRO A 66 -20.58 -5.12 -12.19
C PRO A 66 -21.18 -4.73 -10.83
N PRO A 67 -20.86 -3.52 -10.33
CA PRO A 67 -21.27 -3.07 -9.01
C PRO A 67 -22.76 -3.34 -8.84
N LYS A 68 -23.12 -4.07 -7.78
CA LYS A 68 -24.52 -4.36 -7.45
C LYS A 68 -25.30 -3.03 -7.35
N PRO A 69 -26.60 -3.00 -7.71
CA PRO A 69 -27.41 -1.79 -7.61
C PRO A 69 -27.29 -1.17 -6.21
N ILE A 70 -27.05 0.15 -6.20
CA ILE A 70 -26.76 0.95 -4.99
C ILE A 70 -27.81 0.77 -3.89
N GLU A 71 -29.06 0.46 -4.27
CA GLU A 71 -30.20 0.30 -3.36
C GLU A 71 -30.09 -0.88 -2.38
N GLU A 72 -29.40 -1.97 -2.73
CA GLU A 72 -29.21 -3.11 -1.81
C GLU A 72 -28.06 -2.84 -0.83
N ILE A 73 -27.01 -2.15 -1.29
CA ILE A 73 -25.84 -1.79 -0.48
C ILE A 73 -26.19 -0.72 0.55
N GLU A 74 -27.00 0.29 0.19
CA GLU A 74 -27.48 1.29 1.15
C GLU A 74 -28.35 0.66 2.25
N LYS A 75 -29.21 -0.29 1.91
CA LYS A 75 -30.08 -0.96 2.89
C LYS A 75 -29.31 -1.85 3.86
N GLU A 76 -28.34 -2.61 3.37
CA GLU A 76 -27.48 -3.46 4.23
C GLU A 76 -26.60 -2.60 5.17
N ILE A 77 -26.03 -1.50 4.67
CA ILE A 77 -25.21 -0.58 5.48
C ILE A 77 -26.07 0.17 6.51
N GLU A 78 -27.28 0.61 6.15
CA GLU A 78 -28.16 1.31 7.09
C GLU A 78 -28.67 0.37 8.20
N GLU A 79 -28.89 -0.92 7.90
CA GLU A 79 -29.22 -1.93 8.91
C GLU A 79 -28.04 -2.25 9.85
N GLU A 80 -26.81 -2.34 9.34
CA GLU A 80 -25.61 -2.54 10.18
C GLU A 80 -25.34 -1.33 11.09
N ILE A 81 -25.48 -0.10 10.58
CA ILE A 81 -25.31 1.11 11.38
C ILE A 81 -26.37 1.18 12.50
N LYS A 82 -27.63 0.86 12.20
CA LYS A 82 -28.70 0.83 13.22
C LYS A 82 -28.44 -0.21 14.31
N LYS A 83 -27.93 -1.39 13.96
CA LYS A 83 -27.56 -2.42 14.96
C LYS A 83 -26.42 -1.96 15.85
N LEU A 84 -25.37 -1.38 15.27
CA LEU A 84 -24.22 -0.84 16.01
C LEU A 84 -24.64 0.30 16.97
N GLU A 85 -25.56 1.16 16.53
CA GLU A 85 -26.07 2.26 17.35
C GLU A 85 -26.97 1.75 18.49
N GLU A 86 -27.76 0.70 18.26
CA GLU A 86 -28.52 0.03 19.32
C GLU A 86 -27.62 -0.69 20.34
N GLU A 87 -26.55 -1.35 19.91
CA GLU A 87 -25.56 -1.98 20.79
C GLU A 87 -24.81 -0.94 21.63
N ALA A 88 -24.32 0.14 21.01
CA ALA A 88 -23.66 1.23 21.73
C ALA A 88 -24.58 1.91 22.75
N LYS A 89 -25.87 2.05 22.43
CA LYS A 89 -26.88 2.63 23.33
C LYS A 89 -27.25 1.69 24.48
N LYS A 90 -27.20 0.37 24.29
CA LYS A 90 -27.37 -0.63 25.36
C LYS A 90 -26.16 -0.63 26.29
N GLU A 91 -24.94 -0.63 25.75
CA GLU A 91 -23.69 -0.60 26.52
C GLU A 91 -23.56 0.70 27.36
N SER A 92 -23.95 1.84 26.80
CA SER A 92 -23.95 3.14 27.51
C SER A 92 -25.04 3.26 28.58
N ARG A 93 -26.08 2.42 28.55
CA ARG A 93 -27.17 2.37 29.55
C ARG A 93 -26.89 1.43 30.72
N GLU A 94 -25.98 0.47 30.58
CA GLU A 94 -25.60 -0.46 31.65
C GLU A 94 -24.48 0.11 32.55
N ALA A 95 -23.56 0.91 32.00
CA ALA A 95 -22.48 1.56 32.76
C ALA A 95 -22.90 2.54 33.89
N PRO A 96 -24.05 3.25 33.85
CA PRO A 96 -24.48 4.16 34.92
C PRO A 96 -25.00 3.46 36.18
N VAL A 97 -25.40 2.17 36.10
CA VAL A 97 -26.00 1.45 37.24
C VAL A 97 -24.93 0.91 38.19
N GLU A 98 -23.81 0.41 37.67
CA GLU A 98 -22.78 -0.24 38.50
C GLU A 98 -21.95 0.74 39.37
N LYS A 99 -21.87 2.03 38.98
CA LYS A 99 -21.12 3.04 39.76
C LYS A 99 -21.88 3.59 40.96
N LYS A 100 -23.21 3.51 41.02
CA LYS A 100 -23.98 4.00 42.18
C LYS A 100 -24.01 3.01 43.34
N GLU A 101 -23.97 1.70 43.08
CA GLU A 101 -24.06 0.68 44.13
C GLU A 101 -22.78 0.53 44.97
N LYS A 102 -21.60 0.84 44.42
CA LYS A 102 -20.31 0.74 45.14
C LYS A 102 -19.95 1.96 46.02
N THR A 103 -20.77 3.03 46.01
CA THR A 103 -20.46 4.26 46.77
C THR A 103 -21.28 4.39 48.07
N GLU A 104 -22.22 3.49 48.34
CA GLU A 104 -23.09 3.51 49.54
C GLU A 104 -22.85 2.36 50.55
N THR A 105 -21.79 1.56 50.38
CA THR A 105 -21.31 0.58 51.39
C THR A 105 -19.98 1.02 51.99
#